data_AF-A0A1M7LHN3-F1
#
_entry.id   AF-A0A1M7LHN3-F1
#
_cell.length_a   1.000
_cell.length_b   1.000
_cell.length_c   1.000
_cell.angle_alpha   90.00
_cell.angle_beta   90.00
_cell.angle_gamma   90.00
#
_symmetry.space_group_name_H-M   'P 1'
#
loop_
_entity.id
_entity.type
_entity.pdbx_description
1 polymer ?
#
loop_
_entity_poly.entity_id
_entity_poly.type
_entity_poly.pdbx_seq_one_letter_code
_entity_poly.pdbx_strand_id
1 'polypeptide(L)'
;MLRPKVSMKEFEKFGFKKCKGVAKDSECYYLCISRGCKMLFVSPVIFCVNDWNNDDIRIHKDANCRYRDQRTYLDIIYDLIKADMLESSIS
;
A
#
# COMPACT_ATOMS: atom_id res chain seq x y z
N MET A 1 2.76 -6.18 14.13
CA MET A 1 2.95 -5.85 12.71
C MET A 1 1.65 -6.13 11.98
N LEU A 2 1.29 -5.35 10.95
CA LEU A 2 0.05 -5.58 10.21
C LEU A 2 0.30 -6.56 9.06
N ARG A 3 -0.63 -7.47 8.84
CA ARG A 3 -0.65 -8.35 7.66
C ARG A 3 -2.01 -8.29 6.96
N PRO A 4 -2.06 -8.54 5.65
CA PRO A 4 -3.33 -8.62 4.94
C PRO A 4 -4.17 -9.81 5.39
N LYS A 5 -5.47 -9.59 5.50
CA LYS A 5 -6.48 -10.62 5.74
C LYS A 5 -7.12 -11.15 4.45
N VAL A 6 -7.02 -10.36 3.38
CA VAL A 6 -7.62 -10.62 2.07
C VAL A 6 -6.57 -10.70 0.97
N SER A 7 -6.98 -11.12 -0.23
CA SER A 7 -6.09 -11.16 -1.40
C SER A 7 -5.61 -9.76 -1.81
N MET A 8 -4.44 -9.70 -2.43
CA MET A 8 -3.79 -8.43 -2.77
C MET A 8 -4.60 -7.60 -3.78
N LYS A 9 -5.38 -8.27 -4.64
CA LYS A 9 -6.26 -7.65 -5.61
C LYS A 9 -7.36 -6.78 -4.96
N GLU A 10 -7.82 -7.13 -3.76
CA GLU A 10 -8.85 -6.35 -3.05
C GLU A 10 -8.35 -4.93 -2.69
N PHE A 11 -7.04 -4.76 -2.52
CA PHE A 11 -6.44 -3.44 -2.25
C PHE A 11 -6.56 -2.47 -3.43
N GLU A 12 -6.81 -2.96 -4.66
CA GLU A 12 -7.07 -2.09 -5.82
C GLU A 12 -8.31 -1.19 -5.59
N LYS A 13 -9.29 -1.64 -4.79
CA LYS A 13 -10.47 -0.86 -4.40
C LYS A 13 -10.11 0.39 -3.59
N PHE A 14 -8.98 0.35 -2.88
CA PHE A 14 -8.43 1.46 -2.09
C PHE A 14 -7.42 2.29 -2.89
N GLY A 15 -7.23 1.98 -4.18
CA GLY A 15 -6.32 2.68 -5.06
C GLY A 15 -4.90 2.14 -5.05
N PHE A 16 -4.63 0.98 -4.42
CA PHE A 16 -3.32 0.35 -4.55
C PHE A 16 -3.09 -0.10 -6.00
N LYS A 17 -1.83 -0.05 -6.43
CA LYS A 17 -1.40 -0.51 -7.76
C LYS A 17 -0.36 -1.61 -7.60
N LYS A 18 -0.40 -2.60 -8.48
CA LYS A 18 0.61 -3.67 -8.53
C LYS A 18 2.00 -3.05 -8.71
N CYS A 19 3.02 -3.58 -8.05
CA CYS A 19 4.40 -3.12 -8.17
C CYS A 19 4.97 -3.41 -9.57
N LYS A 20 5.86 -2.54 -10.07
CA LYS A 20 6.47 -2.66 -11.41
C LYS A 20 7.64 -3.66 -11.45
N GLY A 21 8.63 -3.48 -10.57
CA GLY A 21 9.91 -4.19 -10.59
C GLY A 21 9.96 -5.49 -9.79
N VAL A 22 8.82 -6.13 -9.55
CA VAL A 22 8.73 -7.41 -8.83
C VAL A 22 8.20 -8.50 -9.75
N ALA A 23 8.54 -9.77 -9.46
CA ALA A 23 7.95 -10.90 -10.17
C ALA A 23 6.42 -10.80 -10.11
N LYS A 24 5.73 -11.01 -11.24
CA LYS A 24 4.26 -10.82 -11.32
C LYS A 24 3.51 -11.70 -10.30
N ASP A 25 4.08 -12.85 -9.96
CA ASP A 25 3.47 -13.85 -9.07
C ASP A 25 3.69 -13.53 -7.58
N SER A 26 4.49 -12.50 -7.27
CA SER A 26 4.70 -12.03 -5.89
C SER A 26 3.52 -11.24 -5.32
N GLU A 27 2.55 -10.88 -6.17
CA GLU A 27 1.35 -10.11 -5.81
C GLU A 27 1.62 -8.88 -4.91
N CYS A 28 2.73 -8.19 -5.11
CA CYS A 28 3.02 -6.99 -4.30
C CYS A 28 2.36 -5.75 -4.90
N TYR A 29 1.82 -4.90 -4.02
CA TYR A 29 1.13 -3.66 -4.38
C TYR A 29 1.66 -2.49 -3.55
N TYR A 30 1.45 -1.28 -4.08
CA TYR A 30 1.83 -0.03 -3.42
C TYR A 30 0.76 1.06 -3.59
N LEU A 31 0.76 2.01 -2.66
CA LEU A 31 0.01 3.26 -2.76
C LEU A 31 0.89 4.41 -2.26
N CYS A 32 1.11 5.42 -3.09
CA CYS A 32 1.87 6.61 -2.74
C CYS A 32 0.94 7.69 -2.16
N ILE A 33 1.32 8.24 -1.02
CA ILE A 33 0.61 9.31 -0.31
C ILE A 33 1.52 10.54 -0.31
N SER A 34 1.11 11.61 -1.00
CA SER A 34 1.88 12.86 -1.09
C SER A 34 2.08 13.52 0.27
N ARG A 35 1.04 13.51 1.11
CA ARG A 35 1.10 14.08 2.46
C ARG A 35 2.02 13.25 3.35
N GLY A 36 3.14 13.84 3.73
CA GLY A 36 4.19 13.17 4.51
C GLY A 36 5.09 12.25 3.69
N CYS A 37 4.99 12.29 2.35
CA CYS A 37 5.82 11.53 1.41
C CYS A 37 5.96 10.05 1.81
N LYS A 38 4.83 9.35 1.96
CA LYS A 38 4.81 7.95 2.38
C LYS A 38 4.38 7.03 1.24
N MET A 39 4.87 5.80 1.28
CA MET A 39 4.47 4.72 0.39
C MET A 39 3.96 3.55 1.25
N LEU A 40 2.68 3.24 1.11
CA LEU A 40 2.08 2.05 1.70
C LEU A 40 2.41 0.87 0.80
N PHE A 41 3.03 -0.15 1.36
CA PHE A 41 3.40 -1.37 0.67
C PHE A 41 2.61 -2.55 1.23
N VAL A 42 2.14 -3.42 0.36
CA VAL A 42 1.47 -4.65 0.76
C VAL A 42 1.92 -5.83 -0.09
N SER A 43 2.16 -6.96 0.56
CA SER A 43 2.39 -8.27 -0.05
C SER A 43 1.56 -9.33 0.70
N PRO A 44 1.45 -10.58 0.20
CA PRO A 44 0.67 -11.62 0.85
C PRO A 44 1.01 -11.88 2.34
N VAL A 45 2.18 -11.45 2.81
CA VAL A 45 2.65 -11.71 4.18
C VAL A 45 2.76 -10.47 5.07
N ILE A 46 2.81 -9.26 4.50
CA ILE A 46 3.12 -8.06 5.28
C ILE A 46 2.49 -6.79 4.69
N PHE A 47 2.11 -5.87 5.59
CA PHE A 47 1.76 -4.50 5.28
C PHE A 47 2.75 -3.53 5.95
N CYS A 48 3.36 -2.63 5.18
CA CYS A 48 4.40 -1.71 5.64
C CYS A 48 4.13 -0.26 5.21
N VAL A 49 4.63 0.68 6.02
CA VAL A 49 4.72 2.10 5.66
C VAL A 49 6.19 2.43 5.43
N ASN A 50 6.52 2.85 4.22
CA ASN A 50 7.87 3.27 3.82
C ASN A 50 7.87 4.77 3.51
N ASP A 51 9.05 5.37 3.47
CA ASP A 51 9.22 6.67 2.83
C ASP A 51 9.08 6.52 1.31
N TRP A 52 8.38 7.47 0.69
CA TRP A 52 8.25 7.51 -0.76
C TRP A 52 9.55 8.07 -1.36
N ASN A 53 10.33 7.18 -1.96
CA ASN A 53 11.52 7.50 -2.73
C ASN A 53 11.22 7.45 -4.24
N ASN A 54 11.67 8.45 -5.00
CA ASN A 54 11.52 8.51 -6.46
C ASN A 54 12.27 7.39 -7.20
N ASP A 55 13.32 6.83 -6.58
CA ASP A 55 14.14 5.77 -7.17
C ASP A 55 13.67 4.35 -6.76
N ASP A 56 12.53 4.23 -6.06
CA ASP A 56 12.01 2.92 -5.66
C ASP A 56 11.51 2.14 -6.88
N ILE A 57 12.20 1.06 -7.23
CA ILE A 57 11.92 0.21 -8.39
C ILE A 57 10.53 -0.44 -8.38
N ARG A 58 9.86 -0.47 -7.22
CA ARG A 58 8.50 -1.00 -7.08
C ARG A 58 7.46 -0.02 -7.64
N ILE A 59 7.78 1.27 -7.65
CA ILE A 59 6.89 2.36 -8.06
C ILE A 59 6.99 2.57 -9.57
N HIS A 60 5.85 2.81 -10.23
CA HIS A 60 5.83 3.17 -11.64
C HIS A 60 6.33 4.61 -11.86
N LYS A 61 6.88 4.91 -13.04
CA LYS A 61 7.33 6.26 -13.42
C LYS A 61 6.26 7.32 -13.14
N ASP A 62 5.01 7.00 -13.50
CA ASP A 62 3.84 7.74 -13.03
C ASP A 62 3.37 7.10 -11.73
N ALA A 63 3.84 7.65 -10.61
CA ALA A 63 3.45 7.20 -9.29
C ALA A 63 1.93 7.34 -9.14
N ASN A 64 1.28 6.26 -8.64
CA ASN A 64 -0.16 6.27 -8.43
C ASN A 64 -0.49 7.02 -7.14
N CYS A 65 -0.39 8.34 -7.21
CA CYS A 65 -0.66 9.27 -6.12
C CYS A 65 -1.88 10.12 -6.46
N ARG A 66 -2.87 10.12 -5.56
CA ARG A 66 -4.00 11.05 -5.64
C ARG A 66 -3.60 12.35 -4.96
N TYR A 67 -2.90 13.24 -5.66
CA TYR A 67 -2.35 14.48 -5.08
C TYR A 67 -3.38 15.39 -4.40
N ARG A 68 -4.66 15.30 -4.79
CA ARG A 68 -5.78 16.07 -4.18
C ARG A 68 -6.36 15.40 -2.94
N ASP A 69 -6.04 14.13 -2.68
CA ASP A 69 -6.49 13.42 -1.49
C ASP A 69 -5.85 14.06 -0.24
N GLN A 70 -6.70 14.37 0.74
CA GLN A 70 -6.29 15.05 1.96
C GLN A 70 -5.96 14.06 3.09
N ARG A 71 -6.29 12.78 2.90
CA ARG A 71 -5.99 11.72 3.86
C ARG A 71 -4.48 11.51 4.01
N THR A 72 -4.05 11.33 5.25
CA THR A 72 -2.71 10.87 5.61
C THR A 72 -2.60 9.36 5.44
N TYR A 73 -1.39 8.83 5.53
CA TYR A 73 -1.19 7.37 5.51
C TYR A 73 -1.92 6.67 6.68
N LEU A 74 -2.07 7.34 7.84
CA LEU A 74 -2.80 6.79 9.00
C LEU A 74 -4.30 6.69 8.73
N ASP A 75 -4.89 7.70 8.07
CA ASP A 75 -6.30 7.68 7.68
C ASP A 75 -6.59 6.50 6.73
N ILE A 76 -5.70 6.24 5.77
CA ILE A 76 -5.82 5.09 4.86
C ILE A 76 -5.69 3.77 5.62
N ILE A 77 -4.74 3.65 6.56
CA ILE A 77 -4.61 2.45 7.40
C ILE A 77 -5.86 2.22 8.23
N TYR A 78 -6.42 3.29 8.81
CA TYR A 78 -7.67 3.22 9.56
C TYR A 78 -8.84 2.75 8.67
N ASP A 79 -8.98 3.30 7.46
CA ASP A 79 -9.99 2.86 6.49
C ASP A 79 -9.84 1.36 6.15
N LEU A 80 -8.61 0.88 5.95
CA LEU A 80 -8.32 -0.53 5.68
C LEU A 80 -8.69 -1.42 6.87
N ILE A 81 -8.37 -1.02 8.11
CA ILE A 81 -8.75 -1.76 9.32
C ILE A 81 -10.27 -1.80 9.48
N LYS A 82 -10.96 -0.67 9.27
CA LYS A 82 -12.42 -0.57 9.34
C LYS A 82 -13.12 -1.44 8.28
N ALA A 83 -12.46 -1.67 7.15
CA ALA A 83 -12.90 -2.56 6.09
C ALA A 83 -12.47 -4.02 6.29
N ASP A 84 -11.90 -4.38 7.44
CA ASP A 84 -11.43 -5.74 7.78
C ASP A 84 -10.37 -6.29 6.80
N MET A 85 -9.57 -5.39 6.21
CA MET A 85 -8.52 -5.73 5.23
C MET A 85 -7.21 -6.17 5.89
N LEU A 86 -6.96 -5.73 7.12
CA LEU A 86 -5.69 -5.88 7.84
C LEU A 86 -5.92 -6.48 9.22
N GLU A 87 -5.00 -7.31 9.68
CA GLU A 87 -4.99 -7.87 11.03
C GLU A 87 -3.62 -7.77 11.69
N SER A 88 -3.60 -7.87 13.02
CA SER A 88 -2.35 -7.97 13.78
C SER A 88 -1.71 -9.33 13.55
N SER A 89 -0.42 -9.32 13.22
CA SER A 89 0.42 -10.53 13.20
C SER A 89 0.95 -10.92 14.58
N ILE A 90 0.65 -10.13 15.62
CA ILE A 90 1.02 -10.40 17.01
C ILE A 90 -0.26 -10.90 17.68
N SER A 91 -0.26 -12.20 17.99
CA SER A 91 -1.25 -12.90 18.82
C SER A 91 -0.93 -12.72 20.30
#